data_AF-A0A2L0UGP6-F1
#
_entry.id   AF-A0A2L0UGP6-F1
#
_cell.length_a   1.000
_cell.length_b   1.000
_cell.length_c   1.000
_cell.angle_alpha   90.00
_cell.angle_beta   90.00
_cell.angle_gamma   90.00
#
_symmetry.space_group_name_H-M   'P 1'
#
loop_
_entity.id
_entity.type
_entity.pdbx_description
1 polymer ?
#
loop_
_entity_poly.entity_id
_entity_poly.type
_entity_poly.pdbx_seq_one_letter_code
_entity_poly.pdbx_strand_id
1 'polypeptide(L)'
;EQRVTEAPTADEAKARVDAKDEPAPSEEPVVIGEGWSTIVELPAGTASTLGLDLGTGEAAGMGDIMDIKPGMDPEEVSGAQAMLEQALTDVDGGHALQTSLVSVLITDDGRILAGAVSADQLVAASQR
;
A
#
# COMPACT_ATOMS: atom_id res chain seq x y z
N GLU A 1 -14.24 23.09 -48.65
CA GLU A 1 -14.70 21.86 -47.98
C GLU A 1 -14.43 22.01 -46.48
N GLN A 2 -15.47 22.23 -45.67
CA GLN A 2 -15.36 22.33 -44.21
C GLN A 2 -15.49 20.93 -43.62
N ARG A 3 -14.41 20.37 -43.04
CA ARG A 3 -14.51 19.16 -42.21
C ARG A 3 -15.03 19.56 -40.83
N VAL A 4 -16.28 19.25 -40.59
CA VAL A 4 -16.87 19.19 -39.26
C VAL A 4 -16.20 18.03 -38.53
N THR A 5 -15.43 18.32 -37.49
CA THR A 5 -14.99 17.31 -36.52
C THR A 5 -16.13 17.13 -35.52
N GLU A 6 -16.91 16.05 -35.68
CA GLU A 6 -17.82 15.57 -34.63
C GLU A 6 -17.02 15.35 -33.35
N ALA A 7 -17.45 16.00 -32.26
CA ALA A 7 -16.97 15.69 -30.93
C ALA A 7 -17.39 14.25 -30.59
N PRO A 8 -16.52 13.44 -29.97
CA PRO A 8 -16.85 12.05 -29.68
C PRO A 8 -18.07 12.01 -28.75
N THR A 9 -19.08 11.26 -29.16
CA THR A 9 -20.30 11.00 -28.38
C THR A 9 -19.93 10.36 -27.05
N ALA A 10 -20.70 10.70 -26.01
CA ALA A 10 -20.49 10.24 -24.63
C ALA A 10 -20.38 8.71 -24.47
N ASP A 11 -20.86 7.94 -25.45
CA ASP A 11 -20.78 6.48 -25.53
C ASP A 11 -19.34 5.95 -25.73
N GLU A 12 -18.52 6.61 -26.57
CA GLU A 12 -17.11 6.25 -26.77
C GLU A 12 -16.22 6.69 -25.59
N ALA A 13 -16.62 7.74 -24.89
CA ALA A 13 -15.94 8.16 -23.66
C ALA A 13 -16.15 7.14 -22.55
N LYS A 14 -17.36 6.55 -22.44
CA LYS A 14 -17.65 5.48 -21.47
C LYS A 14 -16.83 4.22 -21.75
N ALA A 15 -16.75 3.77 -23.01
CA ALA A 15 -15.98 2.58 -23.35
C ALA A 15 -14.46 2.68 -23.03
N ARG A 16 -13.86 3.89 -23.02
CA ARG A 16 -12.47 4.08 -22.56
C ARG A 16 -12.32 4.20 -21.04
N VAL A 17 -13.40 4.55 -20.35
CA VAL A 17 -13.46 4.50 -18.88
C VAL A 17 -13.61 3.05 -18.44
N ASP A 18 -14.46 2.27 -19.11
CA ASP A 18 -14.63 0.82 -18.85
C ASP A 18 -13.34 0.01 -19.15
N ALA A 19 -12.53 0.42 -20.13
CA ALA A 19 -11.21 -0.18 -20.40
C ALA A 19 -10.09 0.31 -19.46
N LYS A 20 -10.38 1.30 -18.60
CA LYS A 20 -9.49 1.76 -17.53
C LYS A 20 -9.86 1.17 -16.17
N ASP A 21 -11.00 0.49 -16.11
CA ASP A 21 -11.49 -0.38 -15.03
C ASP A 21 -11.10 -1.86 -15.29
N GLU A 22 -9.96 -2.11 -15.94
CA GLU A 22 -9.29 -3.39 -15.69
C GLU A 22 -8.86 -3.38 -14.22
N PRO A 23 -9.38 -4.31 -13.38
CA PRO A 23 -9.09 -4.28 -11.96
C PRO A 23 -7.59 -4.37 -11.77
N ALA A 24 -7.02 -3.36 -11.10
CA ALA A 24 -5.71 -3.48 -10.49
C ALA A 24 -5.67 -4.78 -9.68
N PRO A 25 -4.53 -5.50 -9.62
CA PRO A 25 -4.45 -6.80 -8.97
C PRO A 25 -4.99 -6.74 -7.54
N SER A 26 -6.17 -7.34 -7.37
CA SER A 26 -6.93 -7.65 -6.14
C SER A 26 -6.94 -6.61 -5.02
N GLU A 27 -8.06 -5.88 -4.89
CA GLU A 27 -8.46 -5.08 -3.72
C GLU A 27 -8.71 -5.93 -2.44
N GLU A 28 -8.58 -7.25 -2.54
CA GLU A 28 -8.79 -8.18 -1.43
C GLU A 28 -7.45 -8.72 -0.91
N PRO A 29 -7.31 -8.97 0.41
CA PRO A 29 -6.16 -9.66 0.98
C PRO A 29 -5.94 -11.03 0.33
N VAL A 30 -4.70 -11.30 -0.10
CA VAL A 30 -4.30 -12.59 -0.68
C VAL A 30 -3.52 -13.40 0.34
N VAL A 31 -3.77 -14.71 0.39
CA VAL A 31 -3.05 -15.63 1.28
C VAL A 31 -2.21 -16.57 0.41
N ILE A 32 -0.90 -16.61 0.69
CA ILE A 32 0.08 -17.39 -0.06
C ILE A 32 0.72 -18.44 0.86
N GLY A 33 0.77 -19.70 0.42
CA GLY A 33 1.32 -20.80 1.21
C GLY A 33 0.30 -21.43 2.15
N GLU A 34 0.75 -22.41 2.94
CA GLU A 34 -0.10 -23.19 3.83
C GLU A 34 0.60 -23.44 5.18
N GLY A 35 -0.19 -23.60 6.25
CA GLY A 35 0.34 -23.89 7.59
C GLY A 35 1.31 -22.80 8.07
N TRP A 36 2.52 -23.19 8.46
CA TRP A 36 3.52 -22.27 9.01
C TRP A 36 4.20 -21.36 7.98
N SER A 37 4.12 -21.70 6.67
CA SER A 37 4.66 -20.86 5.59
C SER A 37 3.64 -19.87 5.02
N THR A 38 2.52 -19.68 5.72
CA THR A 38 1.47 -18.75 5.31
C THR A 38 1.98 -17.31 5.33
N ILE A 39 1.80 -16.61 4.21
CA ILE A 39 2.07 -15.20 4.02
C ILE A 39 0.75 -14.53 3.64
N VAL A 40 0.38 -13.47 4.34
CA VAL A 40 -0.75 -12.62 3.96
C VAL A 40 -0.20 -11.41 3.23
N GLU A 41 -0.66 -11.19 2.02
CA GLU A 41 -0.41 -9.98 1.23
C GLU A 41 -1.63 -9.06 1.36
N LEU A 42 -1.39 -7.88 1.91
CA LEU A 42 -2.38 -6.82 2.05
C LEU A 42 -2.14 -5.77 0.96
N PRO A 43 -3.20 -5.35 0.25
CA PRO A 43 -3.08 -4.33 -0.78
C PRO A 43 -2.68 -2.96 -0.21
N ALA A 44 -2.15 -2.10 -1.07
CA ALA A 44 -1.92 -0.70 -0.72
C ALA A 44 -3.22 -0.02 -0.25
N GLY A 45 -3.13 0.87 0.74
CA GLY A 45 -4.30 1.54 1.33
C GLY A 45 -5.07 0.74 2.40
N THR A 46 -4.71 -0.54 2.63
CA THR A 46 -5.29 -1.33 3.76
C THR A 46 -5.02 -0.66 5.10
N ALA A 47 -3.83 -0.08 5.29
CA ALA A 47 -3.47 0.65 6.51
C ALA A 47 -4.37 1.88 6.74
N SER A 48 -4.61 2.68 5.68
CA SER A 48 -5.51 3.84 5.72
C SER A 48 -6.95 3.42 6.05
N THR A 49 -7.43 2.30 5.49
CA THR A 49 -8.75 1.73 5.80
C THR A 49 -8.89 1.31 7.26
N LEU A 50 -7.78 0.88 7.89
CA LEU A 50 -7.72 0.52 9.31
C LEU A 50 -7.42 1.71 10.24
N GLY A 51 -7.24 2.92 9.71
CA GLY A 51 -6.87 4.11 10.48
C GLY A 51 -5.43 4.09 11.01
N LEU A 52 -4.53 3.33 10.37
CA LEU A 52 -3.11 3.25 10.70
C LEU A 52 -2.33 4.19 9.77
N ASP A 53 -1.75 5.27 10.33
CA ASP A 53 -0.83 6.14 9.61
C ASP A 53 0.58 5.54 9.66
N LEU A 54 1.04 5.00 8.52
CA LEU A 54 2.36 4.40 8.37
C LEU A 54 3.39 5.38 7.77
N GLY A 55 3.06 6.67 7.69
CA GLY A 55 3.95 7.69 7.12
C GLY A 55 4.18 7.59 5.61
N THR A 56 3.49 6.68 4.90
CA THR A 56 3.53 6.58 3.43
C THR A 56 2.77 7.74 2.80
N GLY A 57 3.44 8.90 2.74
CA GLY A 57 3.49 9.91 1.66
C GLY A 57 2.24 10.38 0.90
N GLU A 58 1.05 9.84 1.10
CA GLU A 58 -0.17 10.34 0.47
C GLU A 58 -0.68 11.49 1.34
N ALA A 59 -0.33 12.70 0.93
CA ALA A 59 -0.75 13.94 1.56
C ALA A 59 -2.22 13.87 1.96
N ALA A 60 -2.46 14.03 3.27
CA ALA A 60 -3.73 14.35 3.89
C ALA A 60 -4.75 14.85 2.88
N GLY A 61 -5.59 13.92 2.38
CA GLY A 61 -6.71 14.28 1.54
C GLY A 61 -7.52 15.34 2.27
N MET A 62 -7.85 16.43 1.58
CA MET A 62 -8.57 17.60 2.09
C MET A 62 -9.96 17.27 2.71
N GLY A 63 -10.34 15.99 2.82
CA GLY A 63 -11.53 15.47 3.50
C GLY A 63 -11.30 14.96 4.95
N ASP A 64 -10.08 14.57 5.34
CA ASP A 64 -9.77 14.04 6.69
C ASP A 64 -9.22 15.11 7.66
N ILE A 65 -9.08 16.34 7.20
CA ILE A 65 -8.54 17.48 7.98
C ILE A 65 -9.39 17.81 9.23
N MET A 66 -10.61 17.26 9.36
CA MET A 66 -11.44 17.41 10.57
C MET A 66 -11.31 16.30 11.62
N ASP A 67 -10.57 15.20 11.37
CA ASP A 67 -10.39 14.10 12.35
C ASP A 67 -8.93 13.83 12.77
N ILE A 68 -7.96 14.65 12.30
CA ILE A 68 -6.69 14.74 13.03
C ILE A 68 -7.02 15.40 14.36
N LYS A 69 -7.09 14.63 15.45
CA LYS A 69 -7.09 15.19 16.81
C LYS A 69 -5.95 16.21 16.90
N PRO A 70 -6.23 17.51 17.04
CA PRO A 70 -5.17 18.49 17.23
C PRO A 70 -4.61 18.26 18.63
N GLY A 71 -3.38 17.76 18.70
CA GLY A 71 -2.73 17.48 19.99
C GLY A 71 -1.57 16.49 20.00
N MET A 72 -1.08 16.01 18.85
CA MET A 72 0.17 15.24 18.80
C MET A 72 1.35 16.18 18.55
N ASP A 73 2.32 16.21 19.46
CA ASP A 73 3.49 17.07 19.32
C ASP A 73 4.35 16.59 18.14
N PRO A 74 4.70 17.47 17.18
CA PRO A 74 5.42 17.08 15.96
C PRO A 74 6.79 16.44 16.26
N GLU A 75 7.43 16.86 17.35
CA GLU A 75 8.68 16.26 17.84
C GLU A 75 8.49 14.80 18.27
N GLU A 76 7.35 14.45 18.91
CA GLU A 76 7.04 13.08 19.30
C GLU A 76 6.81 12.17 18.08
N VAL A 77 6.12 12.69 17.05
CA VAL A 77 5.94 11.94 15.79
C VAL A 77 7.29 11.70 15.13
N SER A 78 8.14 12.73 15.06
CA SER A 78 9.49 12.61 14.49
C SER A 78 10.37 11.59 15.21
N GLY A 79 10.28 11.54 16.54
CA GLY A 79 10.99 10.55 17.34
C GLY A 79 10.50 9.13 17.07
N ALA A 80 9.19 8.92 16.97
CA ALA A 80 8.60 7.62 16.66
C ALA A 80 8.99 7.11 15.26
N GLN A 81 9.02 8.01 14.27
CA GLN A 81 9.45 7.70 12.89
C GLN A 81 10.91 7.24 12.88
N ALA A 82 11.81 7.99 13.51
CA ALA A 82 13.23 7.64 13.56
C ALA A 82 13.48 6.30 14.27
N MET A 83 12.67 5.96 15.28
CA MET A 83 12.72 4.64 15.93
C MET A 83 12.22 3.52 15.02
N LEU A 84 11.17 3.76 14.23
CA LEU A 84 10.68 2.81 13.25
C LEU A 84 11.71 2.56 12.14
N GLU A 85 12.31 3.61 11.60
CA GLU A 85 13.39 3.52 10.61
C GLU A 85 14.58 2.70 11.13
N GLN A 86 14.90 2.80 12.42
CA GLN A 86 15.96 1.98 13.04
C GLN A 86 15.57 0.51 13.21
N ALA A 87 14.28 0.21 13.33
CA ALA A 87 13.79 -1.17 13.46
C ALA A 87 13.65 -1.85 12.10
N LEU A 88 13.42 -1.07 11.05
CA LEU A 88 13.30 -1.54 9.68
C LEU A 88 14.68 -1.80 9.06
N THR A 89 14.74 -2.84 8.23
CA THR A 89 15.90 -3.18 7.43
C THR A 89 15.56 -2.94 5.96
N ASP A 90 16.40 -2.17 5.26
CA ASP A 90 16.28 -2.00 3.81
C ASP A 90 16.50 -3.33 3.09
N VAL A 91 15.58 -3.66 2.19
CA VAL A 91 15.64 -4.85 1.34
C VAL A 91 15.31 -4.50 -0.11
N ASP A 92 15.48 -5.45 -1.01
CA ASP A 92 15.10 -5.25 -2.41
C ASP A 92 13.57 -5.08 -2.52
N GLY A 93 13.14 -3.89 -2.94
CA GLY A 93 11.73 -3.55 -3.12
C GLY A 93 11.00 -3.02 -1.88
N GLY A 94 11.71 -2.62 -0.81
CA GLY A 94 11.12 -1.87 0.31
C GLY A 94 11.82 -2.08 1.66
N HIS A 95 11.04 -2.17 2.73
CA HIS A 95 11.53 -2.27 4.11
C HIS A 95 10.98 -3.50 4.84
N ALA A 96 11.86 -4.27 5.47
CA ALA A 96 11.50 -5.46 6.24
C ALA A 96 11.67 -5.23 7.75
N LEU A 97 10.66 -5.63 8.52
CA LEU A 97 10.74 -5.79 9.97
C LEU A 97 10.74 -7.29 10.28
N GLN A 98 11.77 -7.77 10.99
CA GLN A 98 11.87 -9.17 11.37
C GLN A 98 11.88 -9.33 12.88
N THR A 99 11.02 -10.23 13.37
CA THR A 99 11.00 -10.68 14.76
C THR A 99 11.11 -12.19 14.83
N SER A 100 11.24 -12.75 16.04
CA SER A 100 11.29 -14.21 16.22
C SER A 100 9.97 -14.93 15.92
N LEU A 101 8.84 -14.21 15.90
CA LEU A 101 7.50 -14.77 15.70
C LEU A 101 6.95 -14.48 14.29
N VAL A 102 7.21 -13.27 13.79
CA VAL A 102 6.65 -12.77 12.54
C VAL A 102 7.65 -11.86 11.83
N SER A 103 7.65 -11.96 10.52
CA SER A 103 8.30 -11.00 9.62
C SER A 103 7.23 -10.22 8.86
N VAL A 104 7.51 -8.96 8.61
CA VAL A 104 6.68 -8.03 7.83
C VAL A 104 7.56 -7.36 6.78
N LEU A 105 7.07 -7.26 5.56
CA LEU A 105 7.67 -6.51 4.46
C LEU A 105 6.67 -5.44 4.02
N ILE A 106 7.11 -4.20 3.99
CA ILE A 106 6.40 -3.07 3.38
C ILE A 106 7.08 -2.83 2.04
N THR A 107 6.36 -2.99 0.95
CA THR A 107 6.92 -2.80 -0.39
C THR A 107 6.84 -1.35 -0.82
N ASP A 108 7.68 -0.96 -1.78
CA ASP A 108 7.70 0.40 -2.33
C ASP A 108 6.38 0.78 -3.04
N ASP A 109 5.65 -0.21 -3.56
CA ASP A 109 4.32 -0.03 -4.15
C ASP A 109 3.19 0.01 -3.10
N GLY A 110 3.53 -0.05 -1.80
CA GLY A 110 2.60 0.16 -0.69
C GLY A 110 1.89 -1.10 -0.19
N ARG A 111 2.18 -2.28 -0.73
CA ARG A 111 1.66 -3.55 -0.22
C ARG A 111 2.37 -3.94 1.08
N ILE A 112 1.68 -4.71 1.91
CA ILE A 112 2.23 -5.23 3.17
C ILE A 112 2.15 -6.75 3.13
N LEU A 113 3.29 -7.43 3.22
CA LEU A 113 3.36 -8.89 3.33
C LEU A 113 3.75 -9.27 4.76
N ALA A 114 3.03 -10.20 5.38
CA ALA A 114 3.32 -10.65 6.74
C ALA A 114 3.20 -12.17 6.90
N GLY A 115 4.15 -12.80 7.62
CA GLY A 115 4.13 -14.24 7.85
C GLY A 115 5.23 -14.72 8.80
N ALA A 116 5.12 -15.98 9.26
CA ALA A 116 6.12 -16.64 10.12
C ALA A 116 7.29 -17.23 9.31
N VAL A 117 7.74 -16.50 8.28
CA VAL A 117 8.79 -16.90 7.34
C VAL A 117 9.96 -15.90 7.40
N SER A 118 11.06 -16.20 6.72
CA SER A 118 12.21 -15.26 6.64
C SER A 118 11.89 -14.02 5.81
N ALA A 119 12.62 -12.93 6.04
CA ALA A 119 12.51 -11.72 5.21
C ALA A 119 12.75 -12.02 3.71
N ASP A 120 13.74 -12.86 3.38
CA ASP A 120 13.99 -13.29 2.00
C ASP A 120 12.78 -14.00 1.36
N GLN A 121 11.99 -14.75 2.13
CA GLN A 121 10.79 -15.41 1.61
C GLN A 121 9.66 -14.41 1.36
N LEU A 122 9.54 -13.35 2.18
CA LEU A 122 8.60 -12.26 1.90
C LEU A 122 9.01 -11.49 0.64
N VAL A 123 10.30 -11.20 0.47
CA VAL A 123 10.83 -10.54 -0.73
C VAL A 123 10.63 -11.41 -1.98
N ALA A 124 10.81 -12.72 -1.88
CA ALA A 124 10.50 -13.64 -2.98
C ALA A 124 9.00 -13.76 -3.25
N ALA A 125 8.14 -13.48 -2.26
CA ALA A 125 6.69 -13.49 -2.41
C ALA A 125 6.17 -12.19 -3.05
N SER A 126 6.78 -11.04 -2.78
CA SER A 126 6.36 -9.75 -3.34
C SER A 126 6.65 -9.61 -4.83
N GLN A 127 7.64 -10.35 -5.34
CA GLN A 127 8.07 -10.36 -6.74
C GLN A 127 7.25 -11.28 -7.66
N ARG A 128 6.14 -11.82 -7.16
CA ARG A 128 5.31 -12.81 -7.87
C ARG A 128 4.34 -12.16 -8.84
#